data_AF-A0A2P8HCJ3-F1
#
_entry.id   AF-A0A2P8HCJ3-F1
#
_cell.length_a   1.000
_cell.length_b   1.000
_cell.length_c   1.000
_cell.angle_alpha   90.00
_cell.angle_beta   90.00
_cell.angle_gamma   90.00
#
_symmetry.space_group_name_H-M   'P 1'
#
loop_
_entity.id
_entity.type
_entity.pdbx_description
1 polymer ?
#
loop_
_entity_poly.entity_id
_entity_poly.type
_entity_poly.pdbx_seq_one_letter_code
_entity_poly.pdbx_strand_id
1 'polypeptide(L)' 'MNPMNIGVPGLILILVLALLIFGPSKLPQIGRAFGETLKEFKSSTKGMMDDDKKSDDTEKK' A
#
# COMPACT_ATOMS: atom_id res chain seq x y z
N MET A 1 -10.66 34.03 11.42
CA MET A 1 -9.80 32.85 11.70
C MET A 1 -10.50 31.62 11.18
N ASN A 2 -9.98 30.98 10.12
CA ASN A 2 -10.65 29.84 9.48
C ASN A 2 -9.85 28.56 9.81
N PRO A 3 -10.36 27.66 10.65
CA PRO A 3 -9.67 26.41 11.03
C PRO A 3 -9.66 25.34 9.91
N MET A 4 -10.15 25.65 8.71
CA MET A 4 -10.31 24.69 7.60
C MET A 4 -9.09 24.58 6.67
N ASN A 5 -8.01 25.32 6.91
CA ASN A 5 -6.75 25.21 6.16
C ASN A 5 -5.70 24.33 6.87
N ILE A 6 -6.16 23.36 7.67
CA ILE A 6 -5.31 22.27 8.17
C ILE A 6 -5.10 21.30 7.00
N GLY A 7 -4.44 21.77 5.94
CA GLY A 7 -4.05 20.96 4.80
C GLY A 7 -2.83 20.10 5.15
N VAL A 8 -1.94 19.94 4.17
CA VAL A 8 -0.64 19.26 4.35
C VAL A 8 0.10 19.63 5.65
N PRO A 9 0.12 20.91 6.12
CA PRO A 9 0.80 21.27 7.37
C PRO A 9 0.26 20.56 8.62
N GLY A 10 -1.05 20.32 8.71
CA GLY A 10 -1.63 19.62 9.86
C GLY A 10 -1.33 18.12 9.86
N LEU A 11 -1.32 17.52 8.67
CA LEU A 11 -0.93 16.13 8.48
C LEU A 11 0.53 15.92 8.89
N ILE A 12 1.42 16.87 8.56
CA ILE A 12 2.82 16.87 9.00
C ILE A 12 2.92 16.95 10.53
N LEU A 13 2.13 17.80 11.19
CA LEU A 13 2.14 17.90 12.65
C LEU A 13 1.77 16.57 13.34
N ILE A 14 0.72 15.91 12.84
CA ILE A 14 0.29 14.58 13.31
C ILE A 14 1.39 13.55 13.05
N LEU A 15 2.01 13.59 11.86
CA LEU A 15 3.11 12.70 11.51
C LEU A 15 4.29 12.88 12.48
N VAL A 16 4.68 14.12 12.79
CA VAL A 16 5.77 14.39 13.75
C VAL A 16 5.45 13.84 15.13
N LEU A 17 4.22 14.02 15.63
CA LEU A 17 3.78 13.43 16.90
C LEU A 17 3.85 11.90 16.88
N ALA A 18 3.37 11.28 15.79
CA ALA A 18 3.46 9.83 15.62
C ALA A 18 4.92 9.36 15.56
N LEU A 19 5.81 10.12 14.91
CA LEU A 19 7.24 9.82 14.85
C LEU A 19 7.95 10.00 16.19
N LEU A 20 7.48 10.88 17.08
CA LEU A 20 8.02 10.97 18.44
C LEU A 20 7.68 9.74 19.27
N ILE A 21 6.46 9.19 19.11
CA ILE A 21 6.01 8.00 19.83
C ILE A 21 6.64 6.72 19.26
N PHE A 22 6.59 6.57 17.93
CA PHE A 22 7.00 5.34 17.25
C PHE A 22 8.45 5.35 16.75
N GLY A 23 9.03 6.54 16.54
CA GLY A 23 10.37 6.74 15.96
C GLY A 23 10.34 6.82 14.42
N PRO A 24 11.21 7.65 13.80
CA PRO A 24 11.30 7.80 12.34
C PRO A 24 11.69 6.52 11.62
N SER A 25 12.39 5.61 12.28
CA SER A 25 12.82 4.33 11.70
C SER A 25 11.68 3.31 11.55
N LYS A 26 10.55 3.46 12.26
CA LYS A 26 9.45 2.49 12.17
C LYS A 26 8.63 2.62 10.89
N LEU A 27 8.41 3.84 10.37
CA LEU A 27 7.72 4.02 9.10
C LEU A 27 8.37 3.28 7.92
N PRO A 28 9.69 3.40 7.65
CA PRO A 28 10.32 2.66 6.56
C PRO A 28 10.38 1.14 6.81
N GLN A 29 10.47 0.70 8.07
CA GLN A 29 10.39 -0.74 8.39
C GLN A 29 9.02 -1.33 8.06
N ILE A 30 7.94 -0.67 8.50
CA ILE A 30 6.56 -1.08 8.20
C ILE A 30 6.30 -1.02 6.69
N GLY A 31 6.76 0.04 6.01
CA GLY A 31 6.62 0.18 4.57
C GLY A 31 7.33 -0.92 3.78
N ARG A 32 8.51 -1.37 4.22
CA ARG A 32 9.22 -2.50 3.59
C ARG A 32 8.46 -3.80 3.78
N ALA A 33 8.05 -4.13 5.01
CA ALA A 33 7.29 -5.35 5.30
C ALA A 33 5.96 -5.39 4.54
N PHE A 34 5.19 -4.29 4.58
CA PHE A 34 3.94 -4.17 3.84
C PHE A 34 4.15 -4.21 2.32
N GLY A 35 5.23 -3.60 1.82
CA GLY A 35 5.59 -3.64 0.41
C GLY A 35 5.94 -5.04 -0.09
N GLU A 36 6.62 -5.85 0.72
CA GLU A 36 6.87 -7.26 0.42
C GLU A 36 5.56 -8.05 0.34
N THR A 37 4.66 -7.87 1.32
CA THR A 37 3.32 -8.49 1.29
C THR A 37 2.52 -8.10 0.05
N LEU A 38 2.50 -6.80 -0.30
CA LEU A 38 1.81 -6.33 -1.51
C LEU A 38 2.43 -6.87 -2.81
N LYS A 39 3.75 -7.04 -2.84
CA LYS A 39 4.48 -7.61 -3.99
C LYS A 39 4.11 -9.08 -4.19
N GLU A 40 4.09 -9.86 -3.11
CA GLU A 40 3.67 -11.26 -3.13
C GLU A 40 2.20 -11.37 -3.53
N PHE A 41 1.32 -10.61 -2.88
CA PHE A 41 -0.10 -10.56 -3.22
C PHE A 41 -0.34 -10.24 -4.69
N LYS A 42 0.34 -9.22 -5.23
CA LYS A 42 0.26 -8.86 -6.66
C LYS A 42 0.74 -10.00 -7.57
N SER A 43 1.76 -10.74 -7.17
CA SER A 43 2.31 -11.84 -7.97
C SER A 43 1.36 -13.03 -7.99
N SER A 44 0.81 -13.41 -6.83
CA SER A 44 -0.18 -14.47 -6.69
C SER A 44 -1.46 -14.16 -7.46
N THR A 45 -2.03 -12.97 -7.27
CA THR A 45 -3.25 -12.55 -7.98
C THR A 45 -3.03 -12.49 -9.49
N LYS A 46 -1.84 -12.07 -9.96
CA LYS A 46 -1.54 -12.07 -11.40
C LYS A 46 -1.46 -13.48 -11.97
N GLY A 47 -0.87 -14.44 -11.25
CA GLY A 47 -0.81 -15.84 -11.69
C GLY A 47 -2.21 -16.45 -11.81
N MET A 48 -3.08 -16.22 -10.84
CA MET A 48 -4.47 -16.69 -10.87
C MET A 48 -5.26 -16.10 -12.05
N MET A 49 -5.12 -14.79 -12.29
CA MET A 49 -5.79 -14.10 -13.40
C MET A 49 -5.30 -14.57 -14.79
N ASP A 50 -4.07 -15.07 -14.90
CA ASP A 50 -3.48 -15.56 -16.16
C ASP A 50 -3.94 -17.00 -16.45
N ASP A 51 -4.06 -17.85 -15.42
CA ASP A 51 -4.61 -19.20 -15.55
C ASP A 51 -6.12 -19.20 -15.88
N ASP A 52 -6.89 -18.25 -15.33
CA ASP A 52 -8.31 -18.09 -15.69
C ASP A 52 -8.48 -17.66 -17.16
N LYS A 53 -7.61 -16.80 -17.70
CA LYS A 53 -7.66 -16.37 -19.10
C LYS A 53 -7.26 -17.45 -20.10
N LYS A 54 -6.39 -18.37 -19.70
CA LYS A 54 -5.92 -19.46 -20.58
C LYS A 54 -6.96 -20.57 -20.76
N SER A 55 -7.97 -20.61 -19.89
CA SER A 55 -9.04 -21.61 -19.90
C SER A 55 -10.17 -21.27 -20.88
N ASP A 56 -10.34 -20.00 -21.26
CA ASP A 56 -11.38 -19.55 -22.21
C ASP A 56 -11.02 -19.73 -23.71
N ASP A 57 -9.74 -19.87 -24.06
CA ASP A 57 -9.30 -19.97 -25.47
C ASP A 57 -9.33 -21.40 -26.04
N THR A 58 -9.62 -22.43 -25.22
CA THR A 58 -9.60 -23.84 -25.67
C THR A 58 -10.99 -24.40 -26.01
N GLU A 59 -12.09 -23.73 -25.66
CA GLU A 59 -13.46 -24.24 -25.90
C GLU A 59 -14.10 -23.74 -27.22
N LYS A 60 -13.35 -23.00 -28.06
CA LYS A 60 -13.86 -22.47 -29.33
C LYS A 60 -13.06 -22.88 -30.56
N LYS A 61 -12.69 -24.16 -30.65
CA LYS A 61 -12.23 -24.80 -31.89
C LYS A 61 -12.95 -26.11 -32.18
#